data_AF-A0A956HL41-F1
#
_entry.id   AF-A0A956HL41-F1
#
_cell.length_a   1.000
_cell.length_b   1.000
_cell.length_c   1.000
_cell.angle_alpha   90.00
_cell.angle_beta   90.00
_cell.angle_gamma   90.00
#
_symmetry.space_group_name_H-M   'P 1'
#
loop_
_entity.id
_entity.type
_entity.pdbx_description
1 polymer ?
#
loop_
_entity_poly.entity_id
_entity_poly.type
_entity_poly.pdbx_seq_one_letter_code
_entity_poly.pdbx_strand_id
1 'polypeptide(L)'
;MTMRRRALLTGLAAATLAPQALAAPPQRSRKLENRLELWRAFAHKTRTLRAHYTCTRTSSLLRSPLVVTGVLAFTAPQTLVLRDDIETGAITRVEGDAVSVTPVAEETPRGPTLPETPAARWLAARLVHLFAPGDGEALLAGCVVDIPRGGMQLALHPPRGSSLRRVIRRLLVQLDPITGAVHRVELEEARGDRVVLELGDHRQNLG
;
A
#
# COMPACT_ATOMS: atom_id res chain seq x y z
N MET A 1 68.78 38.13 -9.73
CA MET A 1 68.56 38.99 -10.92
C MET A 1 67.67 38.23 -11.89
N THR A 2 66.53 38.85 -12.26
CA THR A 2 65.82 38.85 -13.58
C THR A 2 65.73 37.56 -14.40
N MET A 3 64.67 37.17 -15.10
CA MET A 3 63.30 37.62 -15.43
C MET A 3 62.74 36.43 -16.27
N ARG A 4 61.54 35.87 -16.02
CA ARG A 4 60.21 36.26 -16.55
C ARG A 4 59.83 35.63 -17.91
N ARG A 5 58.55 35.19 -17.99
CA ARG A 5 57.63 34.98 -19.17
C ARG A 5 57.58 33.58 -19.77
N ARG A 6 56.45 33.03 -20.27
CA ARG A 6 54.98 33.24 -20.23
C ARG A 6 54.34 32.10 -21.07
N ALA A 7 53.01 31.97 -20.97
CA ALA A 7 52.05 31.42 -21.95
C ALA A 7 51.82 29.88 -21.91
N LEU A 8 50.67 29.42 -21.41
CA LEU A 8 49.33 29.33 -22.05
C LEU A 8 49.21 28.08 -22.92
N LEU A 9 48.30 27.17 -22.55
CA LEU A 9 47.31 26.64 -23.49
C LEU A 9 46.15 25.99 -22.72
N THR A 10 45.03 26.67 -22.88
CA THR A 10 43.69 26.44 -22.36
C THR A 10 43.04 25.27 -23.13
N GLY A 11 42.72 24.18 -22.45
CA GLY A 11 41.94 23.07 -23.00
C GLY A 11 40.45 23.27 -22.70
N LEU A 12 39.72 23.83 -23.66
CA LEU A 12 38.27 24.05 -23.61
C LEU A 12 37.56 22.70 -23.87
N ALA A 13 37.03 22.06 -22.82
CA ALA A 13 36.14 20.90 -22.98
C ALA A 13 34.70 21.40 -23.16
N ALA A 14 34.24 21.43 -24.42
CA ALA A 14 32.84 21.66 -24.75
C ALA A 14 32.01 20.43 -24.34
N ALA A 15 31.40 20.49 -23.15
CA ALA A 15 30.37 19.54 -22.74
C ALA A 15 29.11 19.83 -23.54
N THR A 16 28.83 18.99 -24.55
CA THR A 16 27.57 19.01 -25.29
C THR A 16 26.42 18.65 -24.34
N LEU A 17 25.64 19.65 -23.94
CA LEU A 17 24.35 19.49 -23.26
C LEU A 17 23.36 18.88 -24.26
N ALA A 18 23.29 17.56 -24.29
CA ALA A 18 22.19 16.88 -24.96
C ALA A 18 20.88 17.21 -24.22
N PRO A 19 19.82 17.65 -24.91
CA PRO A 19 18.53 17.83 -24.29
C PRO A 19 18.01 16.46 -23.83
N GLN A 20 17.88 16.30 -22.51
CA GLN A 20 17.16 15.15 -21.94
C GLN A 20 15.70 15.28 -22.38
N ALA A 21 15.32 14.49 -23.38
CA ALA A 21 13.92 14.29 -23.72
C ALA A 21 13.21 13.78 -22.45
N LEU A 22 12.34 14.61 -21.87
CA LEU A 22 11.39 14.18 -20.85
C LEU A 22 10.60 13.02 -21.43
N ALA A 23 10.93 11.81 -20.97
CA ALA A 23 10.19 10.61 -21.35
C ALA A 23 8.71 10.85 -21.02
N ALA A 24 7.85 10.74 -22.03
CA ALA A 24 6.41 10.79 -21.83
C ALA A 24 6.02 9.78 -20.73
N PRO A 25 5.10 10.13 -19.82
CA PRO A 25 4.68 9.21 -18.77
C PRO A 25 4.22 7.90 -19.42
N PRO A 26 4.64 6.74 -18.88
CA PRO A 26 4.29 5.45 -19.48
C PRO A 26 2.78 5.33 -19.57
N GLN A 27 2.29 5.17 -20.80
CA GLN A 27 0.87 5.04 -21.09
C GLN A 27 0.32 3.82 -20.36
N ARG A 28 -0.75 4.00 -19.57
CA ARG A 28 -1.32 2.92 -18.78
C ARG A 28 -1.89 1.86 -19.69
N SER A 29 -1.70 0.60 -19.30
CA SER A 29 -2.33 -0.50 -20.05
C SER A 29 -3.85 -0.43 -19.86
N ARG A 30 -4.61 -0.67 -20.93
CA ARG A 30 -6.09 -0.79 -20.88
C ARG A 30 -6.57 -1.78 -19.80
N LYS A 31 -5.78 -2.82 -19.51
CA LYS A 31 -6.09 -3.79 -18.45
C LYS A 31 -6.07 -3.18 -17.06
N LEU A 32 -5.13 -2.28 -16.78
CA LEU A 32 -5.06 -1.54 -15.53
C LEU A 32 -6.22 -0.55 -15.44
N GLU A 33 -6.49 0.19 -16.51
CA GLU A 33 -7.59 1.16 -16.57
C GLU A 33 -8.94 0.51 -16.26
N ASN A 34 -9.28 -0.61 -16.90
CA ASN A 34 -10.53 -1.33 -16.63
C ASN A 34 -10.67 -1.77 -15.15
N ARG A 35 -9.56 -2.14 -14.50
CA ARG A 35 -9.57 -2.54 -13.07
C ARG A 35 -9.77 -1.34 -12.16
N LEU A 36 -9.08 -0.24 -12.47
CA LEU A 36 -9.25 1.01 -11.74
C LEU A 36 -10.67 1.55 -11.92
N GLU A 37 -11.26 1.44 -13.10
CA GLU A 37 -12.63 1.90 -13.37
C GLU A 37 -13.65 1.11 -12.53
N LEU A 38 -13.60 -0.22 -12.56
CA LEU A 38 -14.49 -1.05 -11.75
C LEU A 38 -14.35 -0.74 -10.25
N TRP A 39 -13.12 -0.64 -9.79
CA TRP A 39 -12.81 -0.32 -8.39
C TRP A 39 -13.25 1.10 -8.00
N ARG A 40 -13.02 2.10 -8.86
CA ARG A 40 -13.48 3.49 -8.65
C ARG A 40 -14.99 3.55 -8.51
N ALA A 41 -15.73 2.80 -9.34
CA ALA A 41 -17.20 2.78 -9.27
C ALA A 41 -17.71 2.29 -7.90
N PHE A 42 -17.06 1.28 -7.32
CA PHE A 42 -17.36 0.80 -5.97
C PHE A 42 -17.11 1.88 -4.92
N ALA A 43 -15.90 2.42 -4.92
CA ALA A 43 -15.47 3.19 -3.77
C ALA A 43 -15.75 4.70 -3.87
N HIS A 44 -16.07 5.25 -5.04
CA HIS A 44 -16.68 6.59 -5.15
C HIS A 44 -18.04 6.66 -4.44
N LYS A 45 -18.78 5.55 -4.40
CA LYS A 45 -20.06 5.45 -3.69
C LYS A 45 -19.88 5.22 -2.19
N THR A 46 -18.68 4.93 -1.71
CA THR A 46 -18.43 4.52 -0.33
C THR A 46 -18.09 5.72 0.54
N ARG A 47 -19.01 6.14 1.41
CA ARG A 47 -18.70 7.08 2.50
C ARG A 47 -18.29 6.34 3.78
N THR A 48 -19.03 5.28 4.07
CA THR A 48 -18.73 4.34 5.14
C THR A 48 -18.76 2.94 4.57
N LEU A 49 -17.90 2.05 5.07
CA LEU A 49 -17.89 0.64 4.74
C LEU A 49 -17.69 -0.16 6.02
N ARG A 50 -18.44 -1.24 6.15
CA ARG A 50 -18.20 -2.29 7.14
C ARG A 50 -18.10 -3.62 6.43
N ALA A 51 -17.13 -4.44 6.80
CA ALA A 51 -16.95 -5.79 6.30
C ALA A 51 -16.49 -6.70 7.44
N HIS A 52 -16.85 -7.97 7.38
CA HIS A 52 -16.20 -8.99 8.20
C HIS A 52 -14.88 -9.36 7.53
N TYR A 53 -13.86 -9.64 8.34
CA TYR A 53 -12.57 -10.07 7.82
C TYR A 53 -12.09 -11.36 8.48
N THR A 54 -11.32 -12.13 7.72
CA THR A 54 -10.43 -13.18 8.23
C THR A 54 -8.99 -12.83 7.87
N CYS A 55 -8.14 -12.68 8.87
CA CYS A 55 -6.72 -12.39 8.73
C CYS A 55 -5.91 -13.66 9.03
N THR A 56 -5.15 -14.13 8.05
CA THR A 56 -4.21 -15.24 8.20
C THR A 56 -2.78 -14.74 8.07
N ARG A 57 -1.98 -14.90 9.13
CA ARG A 57 -0.55 -14.61 9.13
C ARG A 57 0.26 -15.89 9.13
N THR A 58 1.12 -16.03 8.12
CA THR A 58 2.11 -17.10 8.02
C THR A 58 3.50 -16.48 8.18
N SER A 59 4.28 -17.01 9.11
CA SER A 59 5.64 -16.55 9.39
C SER A 59 6.50 -17.74 9.78
N SER A 60 7.79 -17.67 9.45
CA SER A 60 8.78 -18.68 9.88
C SER A 60 8.93 -18.79 11.40
N LEU A 61 8.48 -17.77 12.15
CA LEU A 61 8.49 -17.74 13.61
C LEU A 61 7.30 -18.46 14.24
N LEU A 62 6.28 -18.81 13.45
CA LEU A 62 5.07 -19.46 13.92
C LEU A 62 5.08 -20.95 13.56
N ARG A 63 4.67 -21.81 14.50
CA ARG A 63 4.53 -23.26 14.24
C ARG A 63 3.35 -23.57 13.30
N SER A 64 2.32 -22.75 13.36
CA SER A 64 1.11 -22.82 12.54
C SER A 64 0.68 -21.41 12.16
N PRO A 65 -0.05 -21.21 11.05
CA PRO A 65 -0.60 -19.90 10.72
C PRO A 65 -1.43 -19.34 11.88
N LEU A 66 -1.24 -18.06 12.17
CA LEU A 66 -2.10 -17.32 13.09
C LEU A 66 -3.32 -16.85 12.32
N VAL A 67 -4.51 -17.23 12.76
CA VAL A 67 -5.79 -16.84 12.15
C VAL A 67 -6.58 -16.01 13.14
N VAL A 68 -7.06 -14.86 12.71
CA VAL A 68 -7.86 -13.91 13.49
C VAL A 68 -9.05 -13.45 12.66
N THR A 69 -10.22 -13.33 13.26
CA THR A 69 -11.40 -12.74 12.63
C THR A 69 -11.73 -11.40 13.26
N GLY A 70 -12.43 -10.56 12.52
CA GLY A 70 -12.85 -9.27 13.04
C GLY A 70 -13.77 -8.50 12.11
N VAL A 71 -13.92 -7.22 12.43
CA VAL A 71 -14.64 -6.24 11.65
C VAL A 71 -13.67 -5.20 11.11
N LEU A 72 -13.74 -4.96 9.81
CA LEU A 72 -13.13 -3.83 9.14
C LEU A 72 -14.20 -2.74 8.99
N ALA A 73 -13.89 -1.55 9.50
CA ALA A 73 -14.68 -0.35 9.33
C ALA A 73 -13.85 0.71 8.63
N PHE A 74 -14.41 1.31 7.60
CA PHE A 74 -13.80 2.43 6.89
C PHE A 74 -14.75 3.63 6.92
N THR A 75 -14.19 4.80 7.20
CA THR A 75 -14.88 6.09 7.16
C THR A 75 -14.06 7.03 6.29
N ALA A 76 -14.67 7.48 5.19
CA ALA A 76 -14.06 8.43 4.30
C ALA A 76 -13.75 9.76 5.01
N PRO A 77 -12.64 10.42 4.69
CA PRO A 77 -11.74 10.10 3.58
C PRO A 77 -10.59 9.15 3.94
N GLN A 78 -10.25 8.95 5.21
CA GLN A 78 -8.92 8.42 5.56
C GLN A 78 -8.83 7.59 6.84
N THR A 79 -9.95 7.16 7.41
CA THR A 79 -9.96 6.38 8.65
C THR A 79 -10.33 4.93 8.34
N LEU A 80 -9.40 4.02 8.61
CA LEU A 80 -9.60 2.58 8.52
C LEU A 80 -9.36 1.97 9.90
N VAL A 81 -10.29 1.14 10.36
CA VAL A 81 -10.23 0.44 11.65
C VAL A 81 -10.44 -1.03 11.42
N LEU A 82 -9.51 -1.86 11.86
CA LEU A 82 -9.66 -3.30 11.97
C LEU A 82 -9.77 -3.60 13.47
N ARG A 83 -10.88 -4.21 13.87
CA ARG A 83 -11.12 -4.66 15.24
C ARG A 83 -11.27 -6.15 15.24
N ASP A 84 -10.40 -6.85 15.97
CA ASP A 84 -10.50 -8.29 16.18
C ASP A 84 -11.76 -8.61 17.01
N ASP A 85 -12.37 -9.77 16.76
CA ASP A 85 -13.56 -10.22 17.51
C ASP A 85 -13.22 -10.75 18.91
N ILE A 86 -11.97 -11.18 19.11
CA ILE A 86 -11.51 -11.76 20.36
C ILE A 86 -11.15 -10.67 21.38
N GLU A 87 -11.44 -10.93 22.65
CA GLU A 87 -11.21 -10.00 23.76
C GLU A 87 -9.72 -9.66 23.94
N THR A 88 -8.85 -10.65 23.78
CA THR A 88 -7.38 -10.48 23.80
C THR A 88 -6.81 -9.97 22.46
N GLY A 89 -7.69 -9.55 21.54
CA GLY A 89 -7.31 -9.09 20.21
C GLY A 89 -6.84 -7.65 20.21
N ALA A 90 -6.68 -7.13 19.00
CA ALA A 90 -6.26 -5.77 18.75
C ALA A 90 -7.29 -4.96 17.98
N ILE A 91 -7.19 -3.65 18.16
CA ILE A 91 -7.78 -2.62 17.30
C ILE A 91 -6.61 -1.98 16.56
N THR A 92 -6.51 -2.26 15.27
CA THR A 92 -5.58 -1.57 14.37
C THR A 92 -6.32 -0.41 13.73
N ARG A 93 -5.84 0.81 13.97
CA ARG A 93 -6.38 2.02 13.37
C ARG A 93 -5.34 2.65 12.46
N VAL A 94 -5.75 2.90 11.22
CA VAL A 94 -4.98 3.64 10.22
C VAL A 94 -5.69 4.96 9.95
N GLU A 95 -4.99 6.07 10.20
CA GLU A 95 -5.48 7.43 9.94
C GLU A 95 -4.45 8.14 9.04
N GLY A 96 -4.78 8.27 7.75
CA GLY A 96 -3.82 8.72 6.75
C GLY A 96 -2.59 7.81 6.69
N ASP A 97 -1.43 8.33 7.07
CA ASP A 97 -0.15 7.61 7.09
C ASP A 97 0.20 7.02 8.48
N ALA A 98 -0.59 7.32 9.51
CA ALA A 98 -0.34 6.87 10.87
C ALA A 98 -1.02 5.52 11.14
N VAL A 99 -0.33 4.63 11.84
CA VAL A 99 -0.86 3.33 12.27
C VAL A 99 -0.73 3.23 13.79
N SER A 100 -1.83 2.93 14.46
CA SER A 100 -1.86 2.61 15.88
C SER A 100 -2.47 1.25 16.09
N VAL A 101 -1.97 0.53 17.10
CA VAL A 101 -2.50 -0.77 17.52
C VAL A 101 -2.73 -0.69 19.02
N THR A 102 -3.97 -0.87 19.43
CA THR A 102 -4.36 -0.92 20.85
C THR A 102 -5.03 -2.25 21.14
N PRO A 103 -4.90 -2.81 22.35
CA PRO A 103 -5.69 -3.98 22.71
C PRO A 103 -7.19 -3.68 22.70
N VAL A 104 -8.01 -4.71 22.48
CA VAL A 104 -9.47 -4.61 22.56
C VAL A 104 -9.93 -4.39 24.02
N ALA A 105 -9.35 -5.13 24.96
CA ALA A 105 -9.63 -4.99 26.40
C ALA A 105 -8.70 -3.96 27.06
N GLU A 106 -9.25 -3.09 27.90
CA GLU A 106 -8.49 -2.03 28.61
C GLU A 106 -7.47 -2.60 29.61
N GLU A 107 -7.77 -3.77 30.17
CA GLU A 107 -6.92 -4.47 31.14
C GLU A 107 -5.70 -5.14 30.49
N THR A 108 -5.70 -5.30 29.17
CA THR A 108 -4.56 -5.86 28.45
C THR A 108 -3.46 -4.82 28.35
N PRO A 109 -2.20 -5.15 28.73
CA PRO A 109 -1.09 -4.22 28.60
C PRO A 109 -0.99 -3.68 27.17
N ARG A 110 -0.84 -2.36 27.02
CA ARG A 110 -0.59 -1.78 25.70
C ARG A 110 0.68 -2.40 25.12
N GLY A 111 0.55 -2.92 23.90
CA GLY A 111 1.71 -3.37 23.14
C GLY A 111 2.69 -2.23 22.87
N PRO A 112 3.91 -2.54 22.43
CA PRO A 112 4.88 -1.51 22.06
C PRO A 112 4.29 -0.63 20.95
N THR A 113 4.48 0.68 21.05
CA THR A 113 4.19 1.59 19.94
C THR A 113 4.99 1.14 18.73
N LEU A 114 4.30 0.83 17.63
CA LEU A 114 4.96 0.44 16.40
C LEU A 114 5.82 1.60 15.90
N PRO A 115 7.10 1.37 15.54
CA PRO A 115 7.93 2.44 15.02
C PRO A 115 7.33 2.96 13.71
N GLU A 116 7.25 4.28 13.58
CA GLU A 116 6.85 4.93 12.34
C GLU A 116 7.94 4.75 11.29
N THR A 117 7.89 3.62 10.59
CA THR A 117 8.83 3.31 9.51
C THR A 117 8.28 3.81 8.17
N PRO A 118 9.15 4.12 7.19
CA PRO A 118 8.71 4.37 5.82
C PRO A 118 7.87 3.24 5.22
N ALA A 119 8.13 1.99 5.61
CA ALA A 119 7.35 0.82 5.18
C ALA A 119 5.94 0.82 5.76
N ALA A 120 5.80 1.13 7.06
CA ALA A 120 4.50 1.25 7.71
C ALA A 120 3.67 2.38 7.08
N ARG A 121 4.26 3.57 6.87
CA ARG A 121 3.58 4.69 6.20
C ARG A 121 3.17 4.35 4.76
N TRP A 122 4.07 3.71 4.01
CA TRP A 122 3.75 3.27 2.65
C TRP A 122 2.56 2.30 2.65
N LEU A 123 2.54 1.32 3.55
CA LEU A 123 1.44 0.36 3.64
C LEU A 123 0.13 1.05 4.09
N ALA A 124 0.19 1.90 5.12
CA ALA A 124 -0.93 2.66 5.66
C ALA A 124 -1.64 3.47 4.57
N ALA A 125 -0.87 4.26 3.83
CA ALA A 125 -1.38 5.07 2.73
C ALA A 125 -2.11 4.21 1.68
N ARG A 126 -1.56 3.03 1.34
CA ARG A 126 -2.20 2.14 0.36
C ARG A 126 -3.46 1.50 0.91
N LEU A 127 -3.43 0.98 2.14
CA LEU A 127 -4.61 0.38 2.76
C LEU A 127 -5.78 1.36 2.85
N VAL A 128 -5.54 2.61 3.24
CA VAL A 128 -6.57 3.65 3.25
C VAL A 128 -7.11 3.89 1.83
N HIS A 129 -6.21 4.08 0.86
CA HIS A 129 -6.63 4.35 -0.51
C HIS A 129 -7.37 3.18 -1.16
N LEU A 130 -7.21 1.93 -0.72
CA LEU A 130 -8.01 0.80 -1.21
C LEU A 130 -9.52 0.98 -0.98
N PHE A 131 -9.89 1.68 0.09
CA PHE A 131 -11.29 1.91 0.48
C PHE A 131 -11.75 3.36 0.24
N ALA A 132 -10.81 4.30 0.04
CA ALA A 132 -11.05 5.64 -0.52
C ALA A 132 -10.11 5.94 -1.72
N PRO A 133 -10.45 5.44 -2.92
CA PRO A 133 -9.64 5.58 -4.12
C PRO A 133 -9.37 7.01 -4.55
N GLY A 134 -10.36 7.89 -4.39
CA GLY A 134 -10.49 9.03 -5.28
C GLY A 134 -10.51 8.58 -6.75
N ASP A 135 -9.55 9.06 -7.53
CA ASP A 135 -9.29 8.64 -8.92
C ASP A 135 -8.27 7.49 -9.00
N GLY A 136 -7.84 6.90 -7.89
CA GLY A 136 -6.85 5.83 -7.89
C GLY A 136 -5.40 6.26 -8.10
N GLU A 137 -5.12 7.52 -8.46
CA GLU A 137 -3.75 8.02 -8.55
C GLU A 137 -3.05 7.88 -7.20
N ALA A 138 -3.75 8.21 -6.12
CA ALA A 138 -3.22 8.14 -4.77
C ALA A 138 -2.85 6.70 -4.36
N LEU A 139 -3.59 5.69 -4.84
CA LEU A 139 -3.24 4.28 -4.63
C LEU A 139 -1.99 3.87 -5.42
N LEU A 140 -1.83 4.37 -6.64
CA LEU A 140 -0.71 4.00 -7.51
C LEU A 140 0.54 4.83 -7.28
N ALA A 141 0.43 5.95 -6.57
CA ALA A 141 1.53 6.87 -6.30
C ALA A 141 2.72 6.14 -5.65
N GLY A 142 3.90 6.25 -6.25
CA GLY A 142 5.09 5.58 -5.74
C GLY A 142 4.97 4.05 -5.71
N CYS A 143 4.22 3.46 -6.64
CA CYS A 143 4.13 2.02 -6.83
C CYS A 143 4.63 1.61 -8.22
N VAL A 144 5.26 0.44 -8.30
CA VAL A 144 5.32 -0.33 -9.56
C VAL A 144 4.11 -1.24 -9.56
N VAL A 145 3.35 -1.23 -10.65
CA VAL A 145 2.05 -1.89 -10.74
C VAL A 145 2.13 -3.03 -11.73
N ASP A 146 1.77 -4.22 -11.28
CA ASP A 146 1.67 -5.42 -12.11
C ASP A 146 0.22 -5.94 -12.10
N ILE A 147 -0.20 -6.53 -13.22
CA ILE A 147 -1.51 -7.18 -13.36
C ILE A 147 -1.29 -8.69 -13.48
N PRO A 148 -1.49 -9.47 -12.40
CA PRO A 148 -1.36 -10.92 -12.46
C PRO A 148 -2.30 -11.55 -13.49
N ARG A 149 -1.94 -12.75 -13.95
CA ARG A 149 -2.81 -13.55 -14.82
C ARG A 149 -3.92 -14.17 -13.96
N GLY A 150 -5.16 -14.07 -14.45
CA GLY A 150 -6.34 -14.63 -13.79
C GLY A 150 -7.02 -13.64 -12.85
N GLY A 151 -8.31 -13.41 -13.08
CA GLY A 151 -9.18 -12.61 -12.21
C GLY A 151 -8.94 -11.10 -12.22
N MET A 152 -9.65 -10.42 -11.32
CA MET A 152 -9.57 -8.99 -11.08
C MET A 152 -8.59 -8.71 -9.96
N GLN A 153 -7.31 -8.68 -10.31
CA GLN A 153 -6.20 -8.50 -9.37
C GLN A 153 -5.32 -7.31 -9.75
N LEU A 154 -4.73 -6.69 -8.73
CA LEU A 154 -3.77 -5.60 -8.81
C LEU A 154 -2.60 -5.90 -7.86
N ALA A 155 -1.37 -5.99 -8.38
CA ALA A 155 -0.18 -6.13 -7.57
C ALA A 155 0.55 -4.79 -7.48
N LEU A 156 0.73 -4.29 -6.25
CA LEU A 156 1.44 -3.07 -5.94
C LEU A 156 2.78 -3.43 -5.32
N HIS A 157 3.85 -2.91 -5.91
CA HIS A 157 5.22 -3.08 -5.42
C HIS A 157 5.80 -1.73 -5.04
N PRO A 158 6.66 -1.66 -4.01
CA PRO A 158 7.38 -0.42 -3.73
C PRO A 158 8.24 0.03 -4.95
N PRO A 159 8.66 1.30 -5.03
CA PRO A 159 9.47 1.78 -6.15
C PRO A 159 10.76 0.97 -6.34
N ARG A 160 11.25 0.86 -7.58
CA ARG A 160 12.54 0.21 -7.85
C ARG A 160 13.67 0.97 -7.13
N GLY A 161 14.63 0.24 -6.55
CA GLY A 161 15.73 0.83 -5.79
C GLY A 161 15.36 1.40 -4.41
N SER A 162 14.08 1.42 -4.02
CA SER A 162 13.67 1.93 -2.70
C SER A 162 14.08 1.00 -1.56
N SER A 163 14.39 1.58 -0.40
CA SER A 163 14.65 0.84 0.84
C SER A 163 13.44 0.05 1.33
N LEU A 164 12.21 0.45 0.92
CA LEU A 164 10.96 -0.25 1.20
C LEU A 164 10.99 -1.71 0.76
N ARG A 165 11.70 -2.03 -0.34
CA ARG A 165 11.83 -3.40 -0.86
C ARG A 165 12.59 -4.35 0.07
N ARG A 166 13.28 -3.82 1.09
CA ARG A 166 13.91 -4.63 2.16
C ARG A 166 12.90 -5.16 3.18
N VAL A 167 11.69 -4.60 3.20
CA VAL A 167 10.63 -4.94 4.15
C VAL A 167 9.41 -5.49 3.41
N ILE A 168 8.95 -4.79 2.37
CA ILE A 168 7.74 -5.13 1.62
C ILE A 168 8.12 -5.62 0.24
N ARG A 169 7.70 -6.83 -0.12
CA ARG A 169 7.88 -7.40 -1.46
C ARG A 169 6.75 -7.00 -2.39
N ARG A 170 5.51 -7.16 -1.92
CA ARG A 170 4.29 -6.96 -2.72
C ARG A 170 3.08 -6.78 -1.81
N LEU A 171 2.16 -5.93 -2.26
CA LEU A 171 0.77 -5.87 -1.80
C LEU A 171 -0.12 -6.30 -2.97
N LEU A 172 -0.73 -7.46 -2.88
CA LEU A 172 -1.67 -7.98 -3.88
C LEU A 172 -3.10 -7.71 -3.42
N VAL A 173 -3.91 -7.17 -4.32
CA VAL A 173 -5.31 -6.85 -4.06
C VAL A 173 -6.14 -7.59 -5.07
N GLN A 174 -7.16 -8.29 -4.57
CA GLN A 174 -8.18 -8.93 -5.39
C GLN A 174 -9.50 -8.22 -5.18
N LEU A 175 -10.11 -7.88 -6.30
CA LEU A 175 -11.41 -7.23 -6.39
C LEU A 175 -12.45 -8.28 -6.76
N ASP A 176 -13.66 -8.09 -6.25
CA ASP A 176 -14.84 -8.75 -6.76
C ASP A 176 -15.09 -8.28 -8.21
N PRO A 177 -15.24 -9.21 -9.18
CA PRO A 177 -15.31 -8.87 -10.59
C PRO A 177 -16.62 -8.19 -11.01
N ILE A 178 -17.64 -8.22 -10.16
CA ILE A 178 -18.97 -7.68 -10.45
C ILE A 178 -19.11 -6.29 -9.83
N THR A 179 -18.82 -6.21 -8.54
CA THR A 179 -19.05 -5.02 -7.71
C THR A 179 -17.83 -4.10 -7.67
N GLY A 180 -16.62 -4.62 -7.90
CA GLY A 180 -15.37 -3.88 -7.71
C GLY A 180 -14.93 -3.77 -6.24
N ALA A 181 -15.65 -4.40 -5.32
CA ALA A 181 -15.30 -4.41 -3.90
C ALA A 181 -13.96 -5.08 -3.66
N VAL A 182 -13.19 -4.59 -2.69
CA VAL A 182 -11.98 -5.29 -2.24
C VAL A 182 -12.39 -6.56 -1.50
N HIS A 183 -12.06 -7.72 -2.06
CA HIS A 183 -12.40 -9.03 -1.49
C HIS A 183 -11.21 -9.65 -0.74
N ARG A 184 -9.98 -9.39 -1.19
CA ARG A 184 -8.79 -9.91 -0.53
C ARG A 184 -7.61 -8.95 -0.69
N VAL A 185 -6.87 -8.78 0.39
CA VAL A 185 -5.61 -8.03 0.45
C VAL A 185 -4.53 -8.95 0.97
N GLU A 186 -3.40 -9.00 0.30
CA GLU A 186 -2.31 -9.89 0.64
C GLU A 186 -1.00 -9.12 0.65
N LEU A 187 -0.35 -9.09 1.80
CA LEU A 187 0.97 -8.53 2.00
C LEU A 187 1.99 -9.66 2.02
N GLU A 188 2.98 -9.56 1.13
CA GLU A 188 4.19 -10.37 1.18
C GLU A 188 5.35 -9.50 1.65
N GLU A 189 5.98 -9.92 2.73
CA GLU A 189 7.20 -9.30 3.23
C GLU A 189 8.44 -9.84 2.50
N ALA A 190 9.50 -9.05 2.47
CA ALA A 190 10.76 -9.40 1.81
C ALA A 190 11.41 -10.67 2.38
N ARG A 191 11.11 -11.00 3.65
CA ARG A 191 11.62 -12.20 4.34
C ARG A 191 10.77 -13.46 4.11
N GLY A 192 9.68 -13.36 3.34
CA GLY A 192 8.80 -14.49 3.03
C GLY A 192 7.58 -14.62 3.95
N ASP A 193 7.49 -13.81 5.01
CA ASP A 193 6.28 -13.69 5.81
C ASP A 193 5.11 -13.17 4.97
N ARG A 194 3.91 -13.66 5.27
CA ARG A 194 2.71 -13.39 4.49
C ARG A 194 1.54 -13.09 5.40
N VAL A 195 0.81 -12.04 5.08
CA VAL A 195 -0.46 -11.68 5.73
C VAL A 195 -1.54 -11.64 4.66
N VAL A 196 -2.62 -12.38 4.87
CA VAL A 196 -3.78 -12.41 3.98
C VAL A 196 -4.99 -11.93 4.76
N LEU A 197 -5.65 -10.89 4.25
CA LEU A 197 -6.91 -10.36 4.75
C LEU A 197 -8.00 -10.67 3.73
N GLU A 198 -8.93 -11.55 4.07
CA GLU A 198 -10.12 -11.86 3.28
C GLU A 198 -11.31 -11.11 3.83
N LEU A 199 -12.10 -10.48 2.96
CA LEU A 199 -13.20 -9.59 3.31
C LEU A 199 -14.51 -10.14 2.77
N GLY A 200 -15.53 -10.19 3.63
CA GLY A 200 -16.89 -10.58 3.32
C GLY A 200 -17.91 -9.63 3.92
N ASP A 201 -19.18 -9.86 3.59
CA ASP A 201 -20.33 -9.12 4.13
C ASP A 201 -20.21 -7.59 4.03
N HIS A 202 -19.75 -7.09 2.88
CA HIS A 202 -19.60 -5.66 2.65
C HIS A 202 -20.93 -4.91 2.78
N ARG A 203 -20.97 -3.94 3.69
CA ARG A 203 -22.08 -3.00 3.86
C ARG A 203 -21.57 -1.58 3.70
N GLN A 204 -22.14 -0.84 2.75
CA GLN A 204 -21.74 0.53 2.44
C GLN A 204 -22.78 1.53 2.92
N ASN A 205 -22.33 2.76 3.21
CA ASN A 205 -23.18 3.92 3.53
C ASN A 205 -24.14 3.65 4.69
N LEU A 206 -23.60 3.03 5.73
CA LEU A 206 -24.26 2.94 7.04
C LEU A 206 -24.43 4.37 7.57
N GLY A 207 -25.69 4.71 7.89
CA GLY A 207 -26.10 6.02 8.41
C GLY A 207 -25.91 6.17 9.92
#